data_AF-A0A3Q7IE77-F1
#
_entry.id   AF-A0A3Q7IE77-F1
#
_cell.length_a   1.000
_cell.length_b   1.000
_cell.length_c   1.000
_cell.angle_alpha   90.00
_cell.angle_beta   90.00
_cell.angle_gamma   90.00
#
_symmetry.space_group_name_H-M   'P 1'
#
loop_
_entity.id
_entity.type
_entity.pdbx_description
1 polymer ?
#
loop_
_entity_poly.entity_id
_entity_poly.type
_entity_poly.pdbx_seq_one_letter_code
_entity_poly.pdbx_strand_id
1 'polypeptide(L)'
;MPHTGGSKSIAKLMNEQASNGMEPTRAKKNLLTDKKHVNGRPVDNVSAKDMINQQMINRKGSIDQPLNRVAWKHDVYSQVLGNERNGYVRGLGIAPTPSVLCGSRSSLGNIDEEDSSNEVVQMLEHEITELKKKQNEEIYI
;
A
#
# COMPACT_ATOMS: atom_id res chain seq x y z
N MET A 1 8.56 21.50 18.02
CA MET A 1 7.39 20.68 17.64
C MET A 1 7.49 19.36 18.40
N PRO A 2 6.51 18.98 19.24
CA PRO A 2 6.55 17.69 19.93
C PRO A 2 6.51 16.55 18.91
N HIS A 3 7.30 15.49 19.13
CA HIS A 3 7.27 14.30 18.28
C HIS A 3 5.94 13.55 18.44
N THR A 4 5.64 12.60 17.55
CA THR A 4 4.35 11.88 17.50
C THR A 4 3.96 11.21 18.83
N GLY A 5 4.93 10.90 19.70
CA GLY A 5 4.68 10.38 21.06
C GLY A 5 4.25 11.42 22.10
N GLY A 6 4.17 12.71 21.74
CA GLY A 6 3.90 13.81 22.67
C GLY A 6 5.09 14.07 23.60
N SER A 7 4.91 13.87 24.90
CA SER A 7 5.97 14.06 25.90
C SER A 7 6.79 12.79 26.18
N LYS A 8 6.37 11.62 25.65
CA LYS A 8 7.04 10.33 25.88
C LYS A 8 7.68 9.83 24.61
N SER A 9 8.90 9.30 24.69
CA SER A 9 9.53 8.61 23.55
C SER A 9 8.69 7.39 23.14
N ILE A 10 8.78 7.01 21.87
CA ILE A 10 8.10 5.82 21.35
C ILE A 10 8.54 4.57 22.13
N ALA A 11 9.83 4.43 22.40
CA ALA A 11 10.36 3.32 23.19
C ALA A 11 9.72 3.24 24.59
N LYS A 12 9.52 4.38 25.26
CA LYS A 12 8.86 4.43 26.56
C LYS A 12 7.40 4.01 26.48
N LEU A 13 6.66 4.47 25.46
CA LEU A 13 5.28 4.04 25.22
C LEU A 13 5.17 2.54 24.96
N MET A 14 6.13 1.96 24.23
CA MET A 14 6.14 0.52 23.94
C MET A 14 6.44 -0.31 25.18
N ASN A 15 7.40 0.13 26.01
CA ASN A 15 7.72 -0.54 27.27
C ASN A 15 6.53 -0.51 28.25
N GLU A 16 5.81 0.61 28.35
CA GLU A 16 4.61 0.73 29.19
C GLU A 16 3.44 -0.15 28.71
N GLN A 17 3.43 -0.53 27.43
CA GLN A 17 2.36 -1.30 26.79
C GLN A 17 2.71 -2.77 26.55
N ALA A 18 3.94 -3.15 26.87
CA ALA A 18 4.40 -4.52 26.84
C ALA A 18 3.69 -5.32 27.94
N SER A 19 3.07 -6.42 27.56
CA SER A 19 2.41 -7.34 28.49
C SER A 19 3.14 -8.66 28.46
N ASN A 20 3.56 -9.16 29.63
CA ASN A 20 4.29 -10.43 29.77
C ASN A 20 5.60 -10.48 28.95
N GLY A 21 6.31 -9.35 28.84
CA GLY A 21 7.54 -9.26 28.04
C GLY A 21 7.34 -9.26 26.53
N MET A 22 6.09 -9.36 26.05
CA MET A 22 5.79 -9.25 24.62
C MET A 22 5.67 -7.78 24.20
N GLU A 23 6.46 -7.41 23.20
CA GLU A 23 6.43 -6.07 22.60
C GLU A 23 5.07 -5.84 21.91
N PRO A 24 4.46 -4.65 22.09
CA PRO A 24 3.19 -4.34 21.45
C PRO A 24 3.31 -4.36 19.92
N THR A 25 2.31 -4.95 19.25
CA THR A 25 2.21 -4.98 17.78
C THR A 25 2.34 -3.58 17.18
N ARG A 26 2.90 -3.49 15.96
CA ARG A 26 2.99 -2.25 15.18
C ARG A 26 1.64 -1.50 15.09
N ALA A 27 0.51 -2.19 15.00
CA ALA A 27 -0.82 -1.60 15.10
C ALA A 27 -1.05 -0.81 16.38
N LYS A 28 -0.78 -1.46 17.53
CA LYS A 28 -0.96 -0.87 18.84
C LYS A 28 -0.03 0.34 18.99
N LYS A 29 1.22 0.22 18.52
CA LYS A 29 2.18 1.33 18.43
C LYS A 29 1.63 2.52 17.64
N ASN A 30 1.09 2.28 16.44
CA ASN A 30 0.52 3.34 15.60
C ASN A 30 -0.69 4.00 16.28
N LEU A 31 -1.57 3.24 16.93
CA LEU A 31 -2.71 3.80 17.68
C LEU A 31 -2.28 4.67 18.87
N LEU A 32 -1.23 4.27 19.58
CA LEU A 32 -0.68 5.03 20.70
C LEU A 32 -0.03 6.35 20.27
N THR A 33 0.51 6.38 19.05
CA THR A 33 1.26 7.54 18.52
C THR A 33 0.36 8.46 17.70
N ASP A 34 -0.49 7.92 16.83
CA ASP A 34 -1.37 8.68 15.96
C ASP A 34 -2.73 8.93 16.63
N LYS A 35 -2.81 10.05 17.36
CA LYS A 35 -3.96 10.35 18.25
C LYS A 35 -5.16 10.99 17.56
N LYS A 36 -5.07 11.32 16.27
CA LYS A 36 -6.11 12.10 15.59
C LYS A 36 -6.57 11.39 14.32
N HIS A 37 -7.90 11.33 14.18
CA HIS A 37 -8.59 10.97 12.94
C HIS A 37 -8.28 12.01 11.85
N VAL A 38 -8.48 11.65 10.58
CA VAL A 38 -8.40 12.61 9.46
C VAL A 38 -9.31 13.84 9.64
N ASN A 39 -10.37 13.70 10.45
CA ASN A 39 -11.34 14.76 10.78
C ASN A 39 -10.91 15.63 11.98
N GLY A 40 -9.69 15.45 12.49
CA GLY A 40 -9.15 16.19 13.64
C GLY A 40 -9.66 15.76 15.01
N ARG A 41 -10.70 14.89 15.07
CA ARG A 41 -11.19 14.29 16.31
C ARG A 41 -10.24 13.21 16.85
N PRO A 42 -10.20 12.96 18.17
CA PRO A 42 -9.46 11.83 18.72
C PRO A 42 -9.95 10.51 18.11
N VAL A 43 -9.03 9.56 17.88
CA VAL A 43 -9.40 8.20 17.47
C VAL A 43 -10.12 7.52 18.63
N ASP A 44 -11.32 7.03 18.39
CA ASP A 44 -12.15 6.35 19.37
C ASP A 44 -11.72 4.88 19.56
N ASN A 45 -12.05 4.31 20.72
CA ASN A 45 -11.66 2.94 21.06
C ASN A 45 -12.27 1.88 20.14
N VAL A 46 -13.41 2.15 19.50
CA VAL A 46 -14.06 1.21 18.58
C VAL A 46 -13.27 1.16 17.28
N SER A 47 -13.03 2.32 16.66
CA SER A 47 -12.21 2.40 15.45
C SER A 47 -10.79 1.86 15.66
N ALA A 48 -10.20 2.12 16.83
CA ALA A 48 -8.90 1.55 17.20
C ALA A 48 -8.89 0.00 17.22
N LYS A 49 -9.95 -0.63 17.75
CA LYS A 49 -10.08 -2.10 17.76
C LYS A 49 -10.29 -2.64 16.35
N ASP A 50 -11.11 -1.98 15.56
CA ASP A 50 -11.38 -2.38 14.17
C ASP A 50 -10.10 -2.33 13.32
N MET A 51 -9.25 -1.33 13.54
CA MET A 51 -7.93 -1.25 12.88
C MET A 51 -7.01 -2.42 13.24
N ILE A 52 -6.96 -2.82 14.51
CA ILE A 52 -6.17 -3.97 14.96
C ILE A 52 -6.70 -5.26 14.31
N ASN A 53 -8.02 -5.45 14.34
CA ASN A 53 -8.68 -6.63 13.79
C ASN A 53 -8.47 -6.73 12.27
N GLN A 54 -8.72 -5.66 11.52
CA GLN A 54 -8.48 -5.65 10.08
C GLN A 54 -7.01 -5.87 9.73
N GLN A 55 -6.07 -5.35 10.53
CA GLN A 55 -4.65 -5.65 10.30
C GLN A 55 -4.34 -7.14 10.53
N MET A 56 -4.92 -7.77 11.56
CA MET A 56 -4.75 -9.20 11.78
C MET A 56 -5.33 -10.04 10.63
N ILE A 57 -6.50 -9.65 10.11
CA ILE A 57 -7.15 -10.30 8.96
C ILE A 57 -6.27 -10.15 7.70
N ASN A 58 -5.77 -8.95 7.41
CA ASN A 58 -4.93 -8.70 6.24
C ASN A 58 -3.59 -9.45 6.28
N ARG A 59 -3.05 -9.74 7.47
CA ARG A 59 -1.87 -10.62 7.61
C ARG A 59 -2.16 -12.09 7.28
N LYS A 60 -3.42 -12.52 7.39
CA LYS A 60 -3.85 -13.91 7.15
C LYS A 60 -4.18 -14.19 5.68
N GLY A 61 -4.53 -13.16 4.89
CA GLY A 61 -5.10 -13.31 3.55
C GLY A 61 -4.26 -12.83 2.36
N SER A 62 -2.95 -12.62 2.49
CA SER A 62 -2.14 -12.09 1.37
C SER A 62 -1.84 -13.16 0.31
N ILE A 63 -2.76 -13.34 -0.64
CA ILE A 63 -2.45 -13.98 -1.93
C ILE A 63 -2.90 -13.08 -3.10
N ASP A 64 -4.00 -12.31 -2.95
CA ASP A 64 -4.53 -11.45 -4.02
C ASP A 64 -4.51 -9.96 -3.65
N GLN A 65 -3.33 -9.33 -3.67
CA GLN A 65 -3.26 -7.86 -3.66
C GLN A 65 -3.13 -7.33 -5.10
N PRO A 66 -3.91 -6.31 -5.49
CA PRO A 66 -3.78 -5.71 -6.81
C PRO A 66 -2.37 -5.12 -7.00
N LEU A 67 -1.79 -5.31 -8.19
CA LEU A 67 -0.40 -4.95 -8.54
C LEU A 67 -0.02 -3.49 -8.22
N ASN A 68 -1.01 -2.59 -8.11
CA ASN A 68 -0.79 -1.16 -7.84
C ASN A 68 -1.06 -0.73 -6.38
N ARG A 69 -1.11 -1.66 -5.42
CA ARG A 69 -1.31 -1.30 -4.02
C ARG A 69 -0.04 -0.73 -3.40
N VAL A 70 0.00 0.59 -3.29
CA VAL A 70 1.11 1.31 -2.67
C VAL A 70 1.00 1.25 -1.14
N ALA A 71 2.06 0.83 -0.44
CA ALA A 71 2.04 0.56 1.01
C ALA A 71 1.56 1.73 1.90
N TRP A 72 1.63 2.97 1.40
CA TRP A 72 1.23 4.19 2.11
C TRP A 72 -0.14 4.76 1.69
N LYS A 73 -0.85 4.09 0.76
CA LYS A 73 -2.15 4.53 0.22
C LYS A 73 -3.18 3.40 0.35
N HIS A 74 -4.39 3.73 0.80
CA HIS A 74 -5.50 2.77 0.93
C HIS A 74 -5.20 1.56 1.85
N ASP A 75 -4.41 1.77 2.91
CA ASP A 75 -4.33 0.82 4.01
C ASP A 75 -5.41 1.04 5.06
N VAL A 76 -5.57 0.05 5.95
CA VAL A 76 -6.51 0.10 7.09
C VAL A 76 -6.31 1.39 7.89
N TYR A 77 -5.05 1.82 8.05
CA TYR A 77 -4.72 3.05 8.74
C TYR A 77 -5.17 4.29 7.97
N SER A 78 -5.08 4.29 6.64
CA SER A 78 -5.48 5.43 5.81
C SER A 78 -6.97 5.75 5.89
N GLN A 79 -7.80 4.76 6.17
CA GLN A 79 -9.25 4.97 6.34
C GLN A 79 -9.57 5.80 7.59
N VAL A 80 -8.78 5.64 8.66
CA VAL A 80 -9.05 6.26 9.96
C VAL A 80 -8.15 7.49 10.20
N LEU A 81 -6.87 7.36 9.88
CA LEU A 81 -5.83 8.38 10.11
C LEU A 81 -5.56 9.25 8.89
N GLY A 82 -6.12 8.90 7.73
CA GLY A 82 -5.79 9.51 6.45
C GLY A 82 -4.51 8.94 5.83
N ASN A 83 -4.31 9.22 4.54
CA ASN A 83 -3.13 8.76 3.80
C ASN A 83 -1.84 9.35 4.39
N GLU A 84 -0.75 8.57 4.35
CA GLU A 84 0.56 9.11 4.74
C GLU A 84 1.04 10.16 3.74
N ARG A 85 1.83 11.12 4.22
CA ARG A 85 2.49 12.11 3.37
C ARG A 85 3.73 11.51 2.71
N ASN A 86 4.09 12.02 1.53
CA ASN A 86 5.32 11.64 0.85
C ASN A 86 6.53 11.80 1.78
N GLY A 87 7.34 10.75 1.90
CA GLY A 87 8.52 10.75 2.77
C GLY A 87 8.19 10.68 4.27
N TYR A 88 6.95 10.44 4.66
CA TYR A 88 6.58 10.21 6.06
C TYR A 88 6.03 8.80 6.22
N VAL A 89 6.54 8.07 7.20
CA VAL A 89 6.08 6.71 7.54
C VAL A 89 5.59 6.68 8.98
N ARG A 90 4.35 6.22 9.22
CA ARG A 90 3.81 6.12 10.57
C ARG A 90 4.66 5.25 11.48
N GLY A 91 4.89 5.75 12.69
CA GLY A 91 5.71 5.10 13.71
C GLY A 91 7.23 5.10 13.45
N LEU A 92 7.69 5.67 12.32
CA LEU A 92 9.09 5.79 11.91
C LEU A 92 9.51 7.27 11.72
N GLY A 93 8.58 8.13 11.29
CA GLY A 93 8.82 9.56 11.10
C GLY A 93 9.17 9.91 9.66
N ILE A 94 9.95 10.97 9.46
CA ILE A 94 10.39 11.42 8.15
C ILE A 94 11.45 10.43 7.64
N ALA A 95 11.08 9.67 6.62
CA ALA A 95 12.02 8.89 5.82
C ALA A 95 12.56 9.76 4.67
N PRO A 96 13.69 9.38 4.05
CA PRO A 96 14.12 9.98 2.80
C PRO A 96 12.94 10.01 1.83
N THR A 97 12.55 11.20 1.38
CA THR A 97 11.43 11.29 0.43
C THR A 97 11.89 10.64 -0.85
N PRO A 98 11.13 9.70 -1.43
CA PRO A 98 11.58 8.99 -2.63
C PRO A 98 11.92 9.94 -3.80
N SER A 99 11.35 11.15 -3.85
CA SER A 99 11.71 12.19 -4.83
C SER A 99 13.13 12.76 -4.68
N VAL A 100 13.77 12.57 -3.53
CA VAL A 100 15.15 13.02 -3.23
C VAL A 100 16.18 11.96 -3.67
N LEU A 101 15.81 10.68 -3.63
CA LEU A 101 16.63 9.56 -4.08
C LEU A 101 16.39 9.20 -5.56
N CYS A 102 15.15 9.36 -6.02
CA CYS A 102 14.72 9.22 -7.39
C CYS A 102 14.33 10.63 -7.82
N GLY A 103 15.27 11.35 -8.45
CA GLY A 103 15.08 12.75 -8.87
C GLY A 103 13.73 12.96 -9.52
N SER A 104 13.16 14.16 -9.34
CA SER A 104 11.83 14.59 -9.83
C SER A 104 11.19 13.58 -10.75
N ARG A 105 10.37 12.68 -10.18
CA ARG A 105 9.43 11.94 -11.00
C ARG A 105 8.54 13.01 -11.59
N SER A 106 8.88 13.45 -12.81
CA SER A 106 7.92 14.07 -13.72
C SER A 106 6.65 13.27 -13.51
N SER A 107 5.57 13.95 -13.14
CA SER A 107 4.25 13.33 -13.04
C SER A 107 4.20 12.28 -14.13
N LEU A 108 4.05 11.01 -13.74
CA LEU A 108 3.72 9.97 -14.69
C LEU A 108 2.31 10.39 -15.13
N GLY A 109 2.25 11.35 -16.06
CA GLY A 109 1.10 11.58 -16.89
C GLY A 109 0.79 10.19 -17.40
N ASN A 110 -0.48 9.81 -17.23
CA ASN A 110 -1.01 8.51 -17.59
C ASN A 110 -0.21 8.02 -18.80
N ILE A 111 0.67 7.03 -18.58
CA ILE A 111 1.17 6.30 -19.72
C ILE A 111 -0.11 5.62 -20.16
N ASP A 112 -0.74 6.21 -21.17
CA ASP A 112 -1.76 5.51 -21.92
C ASP A 112 -1.07 4.20 -22.32
N GLU A 113 -1.49 3.09 -21.70
CA GLU A 113 -0.99 1.73 -21.97
C GLU A 113 -1.38 1.26 -23.40
N GLU A 114 -1.71 2.20 -24.28
CA GLU A 114 -2.47 2.03 -25.51
C GLU A 114 -1.67 2.47 -26.73
N ASP A 115 -0.37 2.14 -26.81
CA ASP A 115 0.32 2.27 -28.11
C ASP A 115 1.45 1.27 -28.34
N SER A 116 2.23 0.86 -27.33
CA SER A 116 3.37 -0.04 -27.56
C SER A 116 2.99 -1.52 -27.68
N SER A 117 1.86 -1.94 -27.11
CA SER A 117 1.46 -3.35 -27.02
C SER A 117 0.67 -3.83 -28.25
N ASN A 118 0.19 -2.90 -29.09
CA ASN A 118 -0.80 -3.19 -30.12
C ASN A 118 -0.16 -3.84 -31.36
N GLU A 119 1.05 -3.43 -31.78
CA GLU A 119 1.71 -4.01 -32.96
C GLU A 119 2.06 -5.49 -32.78
N VAL A 120 2.61 -5.87 -31.62
CA VAL A 120 2.99 -7.27 -31.36
C VAL A 120 1.76 -8.16 -31.25
N VAL A 121 0.69 -7.65 -30.65
CA VAL A 121 -0.60 -8.37 -30.53
C VAL A 121 -1.22 -8.56 -31.92
N GLN A 122 -1.28 -7.51 -32.75
CA GLN A 122 -1.81 -7.60 -34.12
C GLN A 122 -1.00 -8.57 -34.99
N MET A 123 0.33 -8.56 -34.87
CA MET A 123 1.20 -9.46 -35.61
C MET A 123 0.97 -10.94 -35.21
N LEU A 124 0.84 -11.21 -33.92
CA LEU A 124 0.52 -12.56 -33.41
C LEU A 124 -0.88 -13.01 -33.83
N GLU A 125 -1.88 -12.12 -33.80
CA GLU A 125 -3.23 -12.43 -34.28
C GLU A 125 -3.24 -12.78 -35.76
N HIS A 126 -2.52 -12.03 -36.60
CA HIS A 126 -2.37 -12.34 -38.01
C HIS A 126 -1.71 -13.71 -38.24
N GLU A 127 -0.63 -14.01 -37.52
CA GLU A 127 0.08 -15.30 -37.62
C GLU A 127 -0.81 -16.50 -37.23
N ILE A 128 -1.57 -16.37 -36.14
CA ILE A 128 -2.53 -17.40 -35.70
C ILE A 128 -3.61 -17.63 -36.77
N THR A 129 -4.04 -16.56 -37.45
CA THR A 129 -5.10 -16.64 -38.47
C THR A 129 -4.60 -17.34 -39.74
N GLU A 130 -3.38 -17.02 -40.18
CA GLU A 130 -2.70 -17.70 -41.30
C GLU A 130 -2.47 -19.19 -41.02
N LEU A 131 -1.99 -19.54 -39.83
CA LEU A 131 -1.77 -20.94 -39.43
C LEU A 131 -3.07 -21.75 -39.41
N LYS A 132 -4.16 -21.17 -38.90
CA LYS A 132 -5.48 -21.81 -38.91
C LYS A 132 -6.01 -22.04 -40.33
N LYS A 133 -5.78 -21.09 -41.24
CA LYS A 133 -6.18 -21.22 -42.64
C LYS A 133 -5.44 -22.37 -43.32
N LYS A 134 -4.12 -22.48 -43.11
CA LYS A 134 -3.30 -23.59 -43.64
C LYS A 134 -3.74 -24.94 -43.09
N GLN A 135 -4.02 -25.04 -41.80
CA GLN A 135 -4.59 -26.28 -41.22
C GLN A 135 -5.94 -26.65 -41.84
N ASN A 136 -6.81 -25.67 -42.10
CA ASN A 136 -8.09 -25.94 -42.76
C ASN A 136 -7.94 -26.35 -44.22
N GLU A 137 -6.95 -25.84 -44.94
CA GLU A 137 -6.66 -26.24 -46.33
C GLU A 137 -6.04 -27.66 -46.39
N GLU A 138 -5.23 -28.05 -45.40
CA GLU A 138 -4.67 -29.40 -45.27
C GLU A 138 -5.70 -30.46 -44.86
N ILE A 139 -6.83 -30.08 -44.23
CA ILE A 139 -7.92 -31.01 -43.88
C ILE A 139 -8.75 -31.43 -45.11
N TYR A 140 -8.66 -30.70 -46.24
CA TYR A 140 -9.41 -30.96 -47.48
C TYR A 140 -8.59 -31.62 -48.61
N ILE A 141 -7.40 -32.15 -48.31
CA ILE A 141 -6.61 -33.03 -49.19
C ILE A 141 -6.58 -34.44 -48.57
#